data_AF-R7BXZ1-F1
#
_entry.id   AF-R7BXZ1-F1
#
_cell.length_a   1.000
_cell.length_b   1.000
_cell.length_c   1.000
_cell.angle_alpha   90.00
_cell.angle_beta   90.00
_cell.angle_gamma   90.00
#
_symmetry.space_group_name_H-M   'P 1'
#
loop_
_entity.id
_entity.type
_entity.pdbx_description
1 polymer ?
#
loop_
_entity_poly.entity_id
_entity_poly.type
_entity_poly.pdbx_seq_one_letter_code
_entity_poly.pdbx_strand_id
1 'polypeptide(L)' 'MLLEIDPVTDYVSAAHLRFYKHCGLTENPYEHRHPPYRPEFKAHPLVVLTTEGTMTEESYLRFYRELRAVVMALPDVPGA' A
#
# COMPACT_ATOMS: atom_id res chain seq x y z
N MET A 1 1.68 -4.56 11.80
CA MET A 1 2.61 -4.48 10.66
C MET A 1 1.84 -4.16 9.38
N LEU A 2 2.46 -3.48 8.42
CA LEU A 2 1.91 -3.18 7.09
C LEU A 2 2.83 -3.74 6.00
N LEU A 3 2.26 -4.22 4.90
CA LEU A 3 2.98 -4.69 3.72
C LEU A 3 2.30 -4.19 2.44
N GLU A 4 3.08 -3.78 1.45
CA GLU A 4 2.60 -3.53 0.09
C GLU A 4 2.99 -4.73 -0.81
N ILE A 5 2.05 -5.21 -1.63
CA ILE A 5 2.29 -6.27 -2.62
C ILE A 5 1.80 -5.85 -4.00
N ASP A 6 2.34 -6.47 -5.05
CA ASP A 6 1.84 -6.26 -6.41
C ASP A 6 0.35 -6.64 -6.52
N PRO A 7 -0.40 -6.00 -7.44
CA PRO A 7 -1.79 -6.35 -7.69
C PRO A 7 -1.94 -7.83 -8.03
N VAL A 8 -2.96 -8.46 -7.46
CA VAL A 8 -3.26 -9.87 -7.68
C VAL A 8 -3.87 -10.05 -9.07
N THR A 9 -3.02 -10.36 -10.05
CA THR A 9 -3.38 -10.45 -11.47
C THR A 9 -3.12 -11.82 -12.08
N ASP A 10 -2.39 -12.68 -11.39
CA ASP A 10 -2.01 -14.00 -11.84
C ASP A 10 -1.93 -15.01 -10.68
N TYR A 11 -1.59 -16.26 -11.00
CA TYR A 11 -1.52 -17.33 -10.00
C TYR A 11 -0.37 -17.15 -9.01
N VAL A 12 0.71 -16.45 -9.40
CA VAL A 12 1.90 -16.21 -8.56
C VAL A 12 1.56 -15.17 -7.50
N SER A 13 1.03 -14.02 -7.91
CA SER A 13 0.54 -12.96 -7.02
C SER A 13 -0.59 -13.46 -6.10
N ALA A 14 -1.47 -14.33 -6.60
CA ALA A 14 -2.48 -14.98 -5.76
C ALA A 14 -1.87 -15.92 -4.71
N ALA A 15 -0.77 -16.62 -5.03
CA ALA A 15 -0.06 -17.46 -4.07
C ALA A 15 0.64 -16.62 -2.99
N HIS A 16 1.25 -15.49 -3.36
CA HIS A 16 1.81 -14.53 -2.41
C HIS A 16 0.74 -14.00 -1.45
N LEU A 17 -0.42 -13.60 -1.97
CA LEU A 17 -1.51 -13.15 -1.12
C LEU A 17 -1.96 -14.24 -0.13
N ARG A 18 -2.12 -15.49 -0.58
CA ARG A 18 -2.47 -16.61 0.31
C ARG A 18 -1.42 -16.84 1.40
N PHE A 19 -0.14 -16.73 1.05
CA PHE A 19 0.95 -16.81 2.02
C PHE A 19 0.82 -15.72 3.09
N TYR A 20 0.65 -14.46 2.70
CA TYR A 20 0.52 -13.36 3.66
C TYR A 20 -0.75 -13.46 4.50
N LYS A 21 -1.87 -13.93 3.93
CA LYS A 21 -3.08 -14.24 4.70
C LYS A 21 -2.83 -15.32 5.76
N HIS A 22 -2.07 -16.36 5.42
CA HIS A 22 -1.69 -17.41 6.38
C HIS A 22 -0.79 -16.87 7.50
N CYS A 23 0.02 -15.83 7.21
CA CYS A 23 0.79 -15.09 8.21
C CYS A 23 -0.05 -14.11 9.06
N GLY A 24 -1.38 -14.05 8.86
CA GLY A 24 -2.29 -13.19 9.61
C GLY A 24 -2.46 -11.78 9.04
N LEU A 25 -2.04 -11.53 7.79
CA LEU A 25 -2.29 -10.26 7.12
C LEU A 25 -3.65 -10.24 6.42
N THR A 26 -4.30 -9.09 6.44
CA THR A 26 -5.60 -8.83 5.82
C THR A 26 -5.48 -7.74 4.77
N GLU A 27 -6.18 -7.88 3.64
CA GLU A 27 -6.24 -6.88 2.58
C GLU A 27 -7.01 -5.63 3.02
N ASN A 28 -6.55 -4.46 2.57
CA ASN A 28 -7.22 -3.19 2.75
C ASN A 28 -7.97 -2.78 1.48
N PRO A 29 -9.17 -2.18 1.61
CA PRO A 29 -10.05 -1.88 0.47
C PRO A 29 -9.70 -0.58 -0.27
N TYR A 30 -8.63 0.11 0.13
CA TYR A 30 -8.29 1.43 -0.40
C TYR A 30 -7.42 1.32 -1.65
N GLU A 31 -7.74 2.09 -2.68
CA GLU A 31 -6.87 2.21 -3.86
C GLU A 31 -5.56 2.87 -3.44
N HIS A 32 -4.46 2.15 -3.64
CA HIS A 32 -3.14 2.59 -3.25
C HIS A 32 -2.19 2.63 -4.45
N ARG A 33 -1.49 3.76 -4.58
CA ARG A 33 -0.48 3.99 -5.61
C ARG A 33 0.79 4.48 -4.95
N HIS A 34 1.79 3.63 -4.90
CA HIS A 34 3.08 3.97 -4.31
C HIS A 34 3.78 5.01 -5.20
N PRO A 35 4.18 6.17 -4.66
CA PRO A 35 4.89 7.16 -5.45
C PRO A 35 6.20 6.60 -5.99
N PRO A 36 6.60 6.94 -7.22
CA PRO A 36 7.83 6.38 -7.79
C PRO A 36 9.06 6.99 -7.10
N TYR A 37 10.11 6.18 -6.89
CA TYR A 37 11.39 6.66 -6.36
C TYR A 37 12.10 7.63 -7.32
N ARG A 38 11.85 7.50 -8.62
CA ARG A 38 12.39 8.41 -9.63
C ARG A 38 11.26 9.11 -10.37
N PRO A 39 11.37 10.43 -10.60
CA PRO A 39 10.28 11.24 -11.11
C PRO A 39 9.89 10.91 -12.56
N GLU A 40 10.73 10.18 -13.30
CA GLU A 40 10.41 9.77 -14.68
C GLU A 40 9.41 8.61 -14.75
N PHE A 41 9.19 7.89 -13.65
CA PHE A 41 8.24 6.78 -13.59
C PHE A 41 6.87 7.23 -13.09
N LYS A 42 5.85 6.40 -13.36
CA LYS A 42 4.50 6.61 -12.83
C LYS A 42 4.37 5.98 -11.45
N ALA A 43 3.45 6.50 -10.65
CA ALA A 43 3.05 5.85 -9.41
C ALA A 43 2.55 4.42 -9.68
N HIS A 44 3.02 3.47 -8.87
CA HIS A 44 2.80 2.04 -9.08
C HIS A 44 1.60 1.55 -8.24
N PRO A 45 0.57 0.95 -8.85
CA PRO A 45 -0.55 0.41 -8.09
C PRO A 45 -0.08 -0.79 -7.26
N LEU A 46 -0.39 -0.79 -5.96
CA LEU A 46 -0.07 -1.88 -5.04
C LEU A 46 -1.29 -2.16 -4.13
N VAL A 47 -1.32 -3.35 -3.53
CA VAL A 47 -2.30 -3.74 -2.52
C VAL A 47 -1.66 -3.62 -1.15
N VAL A 48 -2.36 -2.97 -0.21
CA VAL A 48 -1.90 -2.80 1.17
C VAL A 48 -2.49 -3.90 2.05
N LEU A 49 -1.63 -4.60 2.78
CA LEU A 49 -1.98 -5.63 3.76
C LEU A 49 -1.61 -5.19 5.19
N THR A 50 -2.40 -5.58 6.18
CA THR A 50 -2.17 -5.27 7.61
C THR A 50 -2.46 -6.43 8.54
N THR A 51 -1.76 -6.50 9.69
CA THR A 51 -1.93 -7.59 10.68
C THR A 51 -3.11 -7.41 11.62
N GLU A 52 -3.55 -6.16 11.88
CA GLU A 52 -4.63 -5.85 12.84
C GLU A 52 -6.02 -5.84 12.18
N GLY A 53 -6.20 -6.64 11.13
CA GLY A 53 -7.38 -6.57 10.27
C GLY A 53 -7.38 -5.34 9.36
N THR A 54 -8.55 -4.99 8.85
CA THR A 54 -8.74 -3.89 7.90
C THR A 54 -8.57 -2.52 8.58
N MET A 55 -7.76 -1.65 7.98
CA MET A 55 -7.56 -0.27 8.43
C MET A 55 -8.83 0.56 8.25
N THR A 56 -8.98 1.59 9.08
CA THR A 56 -9.90 2.69 8.80
C THR A 56 -9.33 3.58 7.70
N GLU A 57 -10.19 4.34 7.03
CA GLU A 57 -9.80 5.25 5.95
C GLU A 57 -8.86 6.33 6.47
N GLU A 58 -9.15 6.89 7.64
CA GLU A 58 -8.30 7.88 8.32
C GLU A 58 -6.89 7.32 8.61
N SER A 59 -6.80 6.05 8.98
CA SER A 59 -5.51 5.39 9.22
C SER A 59 -4.76 5.15 7.92
N TYR A 60 -5.47 4.79 6.85
CA TYR A 60 -4.88 4.67 5.51
C TYR A 60 -4.36 6.03 4.99
N LEU A 61 -5.15 7.10 5.10
CA LEU A 61 -4.75 8.44 4.68
C LEU A 61 -3.52 8.94 5.44
N ARG A 62 -3.49 8.70 6.76
CA ARG A 62 -2.31 8.99 7.59
C ARG A 62 -1.09 8.21 7.13
N PHE A 63 -1.22 6.89 6.92
CA PHE A 63 -0.15 6.05 6.37
C PHE A 63 0.35 6.60 5.05
N TYR A 64 -0.55 6.90 4.10
CA TYR A 64 -0.18 7.37 2.78
C TYR A 64 0.53 8.73 2.82
N ARG A 65 0.06 9.65 3.67
CA ARG A 65 0.75 10.93 3.91
C ARG A 65 2.15 10.73 4.47
N GLU A 66 2.31 9.85 5.45
CA GLU A 66 3.61 9.55 6.07
C GLU A 66 4.56 8.85 5.10
N LEU A 67 4.07 7.90 4.30
CA LEU A 67 4.83 7.28 3.21
C LEU A 67 5.38 8.34 2.26
N ARG A 68 4.51 9.24 1.77
CA ARG A 68 4.91 10.32 0.85
C ARG A 68 5.93 11.26 1.49
N ALA A 69 5.71 11.68 2.73
CA ALA A 69 6.55 12.68 3.37
C ALA A 69 7.89 12.12 3.89
N VAL A 70 7.88 10.92 4.48
CA VAL A 70 9.04 10.36 5.19
C VAL A 70 9.86 9.44 4.29
N VAL A 71 9.22 8.51 3.59
CA VAL A 71 9.92 7.53 2.74
C VAL A 71 10.26 8.14 1.39
N MET A 72 9.31 8.88 0.81
CA MET A 72 9.47 9.43 -0.54
C MET A 72 9.96 10.89 -0.55
N ALA A 73 10.02 11.56 0.61
CA ALA A 73 10.43 12.96 0.75
C ALA A 73 9.70 13.92 -0.20
N LEU A 74 8.44 13.62 -0.52
CA LEU A 74 7.62 14.43 -1.41
C LEU A 74 7.01 15.62 -0.65
N PRO A 75 6.86 16.78 -1.31
CA PRO A 75 6.11 17.88 -0.73
C PRO A 75 4.68 17.45 -0.40
N ASP A 76 4.15 18.05 0.66
CA ASP A 76 2.75 17.88 1.03
C ASP A 76 1.87 18.32 -0.15
N VAL A 77 0.83 17.54 -0.47
CA VAL A 77 -0.12 17.95 -1.51
C VAL A 77 -1.23 18.70 -0.79
N PRO A 78 -1.43 20.01 -1.04
CA PRO A 78 -2.54 20.72 -0.43
C PRO A 78 -3.87 20.12 -0.88
N GLY A 79 -4.68 19.65 0.08
CA GLY A 79 -6.09 19.30 -0.16
C GLY A 79 -6.42 17.82 -0.44
N ALA A 80 -5.63 16.88 0.09
CA ALA A 80 -6.09 15.50 0.24
C ALA A 80 -7.05 15.35 1.43
#